data_AF-A0A419DSX2-F1
#
_entry.id   AF-A0A419DSX2-F1
#
_cell.length_a   1.000
_cell.length_b   1.000
_cell.length_c   1.000
_cell.angle_alpha   90.00
_cell.angle_beta   90.00
_cell.angle_gamma   90.00
#
_symmetry.space_group_name_H-M   'P 1'
#
loop_
_entity.id
_entity.type
_entity.pdbx_description
1 polymer ?
#
loop_
_entity_poly.entity_id
_entity_poly.type
_entity_poly.pdbx_seq_one_letter_code
_entity_poly.pdbx_strand_id
1 'polypeptide(L)'
;MKWSAKKKLSLITASCLVVGTFGLVASTTDVFKDNIPSVASEKKQAGVSQTITPKTLSIAKLMKQGLVQTYPGDPNLAKSTFRVDRLLSAPPKSLNLVAKDGHRFITVPFIMEDTSHHDGGYSVYKPNRFTLQDETGKEYESVDYVNRNEKAWKNTHQYFAPYRSQVDVVYQVPINKKTFVLFASSDAFAKTHTVKIEVD
;
A
#
# COMPACT_ATOMS: atom_id res chain seq x y z
N MET A 1 -3.66 9.14 -70.47
CA MET A 1 -3.45 10.59 -70.26
C MET A 1 -3.48 10.81 -68.75
N LYS A 2 -2.39 10.89 -67.99
CA LYS A 2 -1.23 11.82 -67.91
C LYS A 2 -1.59 13.26 -67.51
N TRP A 3 -1.43 13.55 -66.21
CA TRP A 3 -0.82 14.71 -65.53
C TRP A 3 -0.96 14.41 -64.01
N SER A 4 0.02 14.20 -63.13
CA SER A 4 1.44 14.56 -62.90
C SER A 4 1.72 16.03 -62.54
N ALA A 5 2.09 16.20 -61.26
CA ALA A 5 3.17 17.03 -60.69
C ALA A 5 2.69 17.92 -59.52
N LYS A 6 3.45 18.23 -58.46
CA LYS A 6 4.71 17.76 -57.83
C LYS A 6 4.83 18.51 -56.49
N LYS A 7 5.34 17.83 -55.45
CA LYS A 7 6.23 18.29 -54.35
C LYS A 7 5.87 19.54 -53.51
N LYS A 8 5.93 19.37 -52.18
CA LYS A 8 7.05 19.84 -51.35
C LYS A 8 7.16 19.05 -50.03
N LEU A 9 8.35 18.49 -49.80
CA LEU A 9 8.87 17.99 -48.52
C LEU A 9 9.49 19.17 -47.74
N SER A 10 9.38 19.14 -46.41
CA SER A 10 10.33 19.62 -45.40
C SER A 10 9.87 18.95 -44.10
N LEU A 11 10.50 17.99 -43.43
CA LEU A 11 11.89 17.66 -43.05
C LEU A 11 12.55 18.64 -42.07
N ILE A 12 12.82 18.09 -40.87
CA ILE A 12 13.84 18.42 -39.82
C ILE A 12 13.46 19.64 -38.94
N THR A 13 13.45 19.59 -37.59
CA THR A 13 14.48 19.03 -36.67
C THR A 13 13.90 18.58 -35.32
N ALA A 14 14.26 17.38 -34.88
CA ALA A 14 14.29 16.97 -33.49
C ALA A 14 15.69 17.28 -32.93
N SER A 15 15.76 17.92 -31.76
CA SER A 15 17.01 18.07 -31.02
C SER A 15 16.88 17.34 -29.69
N CYS A 16 17.46 16.15 -29.63
CA CYS A 16 17.72 15.40 -28.42
C CYS A 16 19.19 14.97 -28.50
N LEU A 17 20.10 15.66 -27.78
CA LEU A 17 21.46 15.18 -27.52
C LEU A 17 21.95 15.82 -26.20
N VAL A 18 21.92 15.04 -25.12
CA VAL A 18 22.89 15.15 -24.03
C VAL A 18 23.77 13.92 -24.17
N VAL A 19 24.92 14.09 -24.83
CA VAL A 19 25.96 13.07 -24.93
C VAL A 19 27.11 13.52 -24.05
N GLY A 20 27.38 12.74 -23.01
CA GLY A 20 28.63 12.80 -22.28
C GLY A 20 29.73 12.04 -23.01
N THR A 21 30.97 12.48 -22.84
CA THR A 21 32.17 11.65 -22.92
C THR A 21 33.29 12.23 -22.04
N PHE A 22 33.61 11.47 -20.99
CA PHE A 22 34.92 11.13 -20.42
C PHE A 22 36.18 11.97 -20.71
N GLY A 23 36.94 12.23 -19.64
CA GLY A 23 38.38 12.45 -19.67
C GLY A 23 38.97 12.82 -18.29
N LEU A 24 39.60 11.85 -17.62
CA LEU A 24 40.38 12.00 -16.39
C LEU A 24 41.68 12.81 -16.62
N VAL A 25 42.03 13.74 -15.72
CA VAL A 25 43.43 14.04 -15.35
C VAL A 25 43.48 14.41 -13.85
N ALA A 26 44.46 13.87 -13.15
CA ALA A 26 44.68 13.89 -11.71
C ALA A 26 45.59 15.04 -11.22
N SER A 27 45.72 15.14 -9.88
CA SER A 27 46.80 15.76 -9.08
C SER A 27 46.87 17.30 -9.12
N THR A 28 47.28 18.05 -8.09
CA THR A 28 47.74 17.86 -6.70
C THR A 28 47.87 19.29 -6.11
N THR A 29 47.62 19.45 -4.81
CA THR A 29 48.11 20.52 -3.89
C THR A 29 47.83 21.99 -4.30
N ASP A 30 47.64 22.99 -3.44
CA ASP A 30 48.43 23.42 -2.30
C ASP A 30 47.64 24.48 -1.50
N VAL A 31 47.84 24.43 -0.18
CA VAL A 31 48.11 25.57 0.71
C VAL A 31 47.12 26.75 0.71
N PHE A 32 46.31 26.81 1.77
CA PHE A 32 46.12 28.08 2.48
C PHE A 32 46.42 27.87 3.96
N LYS A 33 47.48 28.54 4.41
CA LYS A 33 48.02 28.53 5.77
C LYS A 33 47.98 29.96 6.32
N ASP A 34 47.73 30.04 7.63
CA ASP A 34 47.91 31.16 8.56
C ASP A 34 46.82 32.26 8.46
N ASN A 35 46.21 32.80 9.52
CA ASN A 35 46.60 32.93 10.91
C ASN A 35 45.37 33.21 11.81
N ILE A 36 45.36 32.63 13.01
CA ILE A 36 44.37 32.81 14.09
C ILE A 36 44.93 33.83 15.11
N PRO A 37 44.08 34.57 15.86
CA PRO A 37 44.33 34.65 17.30
C PRO A 37 43.18 34.08 18.15
N SER A 38 43.63 33.52 19.27
CA SER A 38 43.07 32.46 20.11
C SER A 38 42.30 33.01 21.34
N VAL A 39 41.71 32.06 22.09
CA VAL A 39 41.28 32.10 23.52
C VAL A 39 39.78 32.45 23.73
N ALA A 40 38.90 31.67 24.38
CA ALA A 40 39.01 30.50 25.28
C ALA A 40 37.72 29.62 25.29
N SER A 41 37.91 28.31 25.53
CA SER A 41 37.19 27.34 26.41
C SER A 41 35.69 27.56 26.69
N GLU A 42 34.73 26.63 26.64
CA GLU A 42 34.56 25.19 26.98
C GLU A 42 33.14 24.83 26.44
N LYS A 43 32.74 23.64 25.98
CA LYS A 43 32.62 22.37 26.71
C LYS A 43 32.11 21.30 25.73
N LYS A 44 32.64 20.09 25.90
CA LYS A 44 32.28 18.84 25.23
C LYS A 44 30.82 18.46 25.55
N GLN A 45 30.00 18.15 24.55
CA GLN A 45 28.80 17.33 24.75
C GLN A 45 28.70 16.28 23.64
N ALA A 46 28.99 15.05 24.07
CA ALA A 46 28.71 13.84 23.34
C ALA A 46 27.21 13.52 23.44
N GLY A 47 26.67 12.91 22.38
CA GLY A 47 25.52 12.03 22.47
C GLY A 47 24.15 12.67 22.21
N VAL A 48 23.70 12.58 20.95
CA VAL A 48 22.33 12.13 20.69
C VAL A 48 22.42 11.07 19.59
N SER A 49 22.79 9.86 20.00
CA SER A 49 22.28 8.70 19.27
C SER A 49 20.78 8.75 19.50
N GLN A 50 20.03 9.15 18.47
CA GLN A 50 18.58 9.06 18.50
C GLN A 50 18.27 7.57 18.62
N THR A 51 18.06 7.13 19.86
CA THR A 51 17.36 5.89 20.12
C THR A 51 16.00 6.05 19.46
N ILE A 52 15.81 5.43 18.30
CA ILE A 52 14.51 5.24 17.69
C ILE A 52 13.75 4.36 18.69
N THR A 53 13.10 4.99 19.66
CA THR A 53 12.14 4.31 20.51
C THR A 53 10.99 3.94 19.59
N PRO A 54 10.66 2.66 19.40
CA PRO A 54 9.49 2.29 18.60
C PRO A 54 8.29 2.97 19.26
N LYS A 55 7.75 3.99 18.60
CA LYS A 55 6.60 4.74 19.08
C LYS A 55 5.40 3.81 18.97
N THR A 56 5.10 3.07 20.04
CA THR A 56 3.90 2.23 20.15
C THR A 56 2.68 3.08 19.76
N LEU A 57 2.00 2.70 18.69
CA LEU A 57 0.79 3.39 18.19
C LEU A 57 -0.43 2.69 18.78
N SER A 58 -1.18 3.35 19.65
CA SER A 58 -2.40 2.75 20.19
C SER A 58 -3.41 2.43 19.07
N ILE A 59 -4.16 1.34 19.24
CA ILE A 59 -5.23 0.93 18.31
C ILE A 59 -6.21 2.09 18.03
N ALA A 60 -6.57 2.87 19.05
CA ALA A 60 -7.44 4.02 18.90
C ALA A 60 -6.84 5.11 17.97
N LYS A 61 -5.52 5.28 17.99
CA LYS A 61 -4.83 6.21 17.09
C LYS A 61 -4.80 5.68 15.66
N LEU A 62 -4.56 4.39 15.48
CA LEU A 62 -4.60 3.74 14.17
C LEU A 62 -6.00 3.84 13.54
N MET A 63 -7.05 3.54 14.31
CA MET A 63 -8.44 3.66 13.84
C MET A 63 -8.78 5.07 13.35
N LYS A 64 -8.29 6.12 14.02
CA LYS A 64 -8.55 7.53 13.66
C LYS A 64 -7.96 7.98 12.31
N GLN A 65 -7.10 7.18 11.69
CA GLN A 65 -6.58 7.49 10.36
C GLN A 65 -7.60 7.20 9.24
N GLY A 66 -8.60 6.36 9.49
CA GLY A 66 -9.69 6.10 8.56
C GLY A 66 -10.83 7.10 8.72
N LEU A 67 -11.47 7.45 7.59
CA LEU A 67 -12.69 8.26 7.59
C LEU A 67 -13.91 7.44 8.02
N VAL A 68 -13.88 6.13 7.78
CA VAL A 68 -14.91 5.19 8.23
C VAL A 68 -14.25 4.18 9.18
N GLN A 69 -14.66 4.19 10.44
CA GLN A 69 -14.20 3.26 11.47
C GLN A 69 -15.23 2.16 11.67
N THR A 70 -14.82 0.90 11.61
CA THR A 70 -15.75 -0.25 11.66
C THR A 70 -15.05 -1.51 12.19
N TYR A 71 -15.73 -2.65 12.13
CA TYR A 71 -15.27 -3.97 12.55
C TYR A 71 -15.85 -5.06 11.63
N PRO A 72 -15.26 -6.28 11.59
CA PRO A 72 -15.78 -7.38 10.78
C PRO A 72 -17.23 -7.72 11.12
N GLY A 73 -18.12 -7.69 10.11
CA GLY A 73 -19.54 -7.99 10.28
C GLY A 73 -20.38 -6.85 10.88
N ASP A 74 -19.90 -5.61 10.85
CA ASP A 74 -20.65 -4.43 11.34
C ASP A 74 -21.99 -4.25 10.60
N PRO A 75 -23.14 -4.36 11.30
CA PRO A 75 -24.46 -4.26 10.69
C PRO A 75 -24.74 -2.85 10.14
N ASN A 76 -24.08 -1.81 10.65
CA ASN A 76 -24.28 -0.44 10.16
C ASN A 76 -23.76 -0.25 8.73
N LEU A 77 -22.83 -1.11 8.29
CA LEU A 77 -22.28 -1.10 6.94
C LEU A 77 -22.90 -2.16 6.03
N ALA A 78 -23.98 -2.83 6.44
CA ALA A 78 -24.60 -3.89 5.64
C ALA A 78 -25.00 -3.45 4.22
N LYS A 79 -25.37 -2.17 4.06
CA LYS A 79 -25.74 -1.54 2.78
C LYS A 79 -24.62 -0.66 2.18
N SER A 80 -23.45 -0.62 2.81
CA SER A 80 -22.30 0.12 2.29
C SER A 80 -21.71 -0.60 1.08
N THR A 81 -21.25 0.18 0.10
CA THR A 81 -20.59 -0.32 -1.10
C THR A 81 -19.39 -1.19 -0.77
N PHE A 82 -18.58 -0.76 0.20
CA PHE A 82 -17.49 -1.55 0.77
C PHE A 82 -17.78 -1.90 2.24
N ARG A 83 -17.52 -3.16 2.59
CA ARG A 83 -17.61 -3.67 3.97
C ARG A 83 -16.72 -4.88 4.17
N VAL A 84 -16.41 -5.17 5.43
CA VAL A 84 -15.71 -6.40 5.85
C VAL A 84 -16.72 -7.32 6.49
N ASP A 85 -16.87 -8.53 5.96
CA ASP A 85 -17.76 -9.52 6.56
C ASP A 85 -17.10 -10.15 7.80
N ARG A 86 -17.82 -11.01 8.53
CA ARG A 86 -17.24 -11.72 9.67
C ARG A 86 -15.99 -12.50 9.25
N LEU A 87 -14.99 -12.52 10.12
CA LEU A 87 -13.76 -13.27 9.89
C LEU A 87 -14.06 -14.76 9.69
N LEU A 88 -13.33 -15.41 8.79
CA LEU A 88 -13.41 -16.87 8.66
C LEU A 88 -12.55 -17.52 9.73
N SER A 89 -13.05 -18.61 10.31
CA SER A 89 -12.36 -19.36 11.37
C SER A 89 -11.09 -20.06 10.89
N ALA A 90 -10.95 -20.27 9.58
CA ALA A 90 -9.78 -20.86 8.97
C ALA A 90 -9.55 -20.31 7.55
N PRO A 91 -8.31 -20.36 7.04
CA PRO A 91 -8.03 -20.07 5.65
C PRO A 91 -8.78 -20.99 4.68
N PRO A 92 -9.11 -20.52 3.46
CA PRO A 92 -9.66 -21.37 2.43
C PRO A 92 -8.72 -22.55 2.12
N LYS A 93 -9.24 -23.78 2.17
CA LYS A 93 -8.47 -25.02 1.95
C LYS A 93 -7.73 -25.04 0.61
N SER A 94 -8.25 -24.37 -0.41
CA SER A 94 -7.66 -24.28 -1.75
C SER A 94 -6.26 -23.64 -1.77
N LEU A 95 -5.91 -22.86 -0.75
CA LEU A 95 -4.63 -22.15 -0.67
C LEU A 95 -3.48 -23.03 -0.13
N ASN A 96 -3.78 -24.19 0.46
CA ASN A 96 -2.77 -25.11 1.01
C ASN A 96 -1.70 -24.43 1.90
N LEU A 97 -2.11 -23.43 2.69
CA LEU A 97 -1.20 -22.62 3.49
C LEU A 97 -0.71 -23.37 4.73
N VAL A 98 0.58 -23.23 5.03
CA VAL A 98 1.20 -23.77 6.25
C VAL A 98 1.60 -22.61 7.16
N ALA A 99 1.11 -22.65 8.40
CA ALA A 99 1.45 -21.62 9.38
C ALA A 99 2.93 -21.73 9.78
N LYS A 100 3.61 -20.58 9.88
CA LYS A 100 4.93 -20.51 10.50
C LYS A 100 4.79 -20.76 12.01
N ASP A 101 5.83 -21.30 12.62
CA ASP A 101 5.84 -21.49 14.07
C ASP A 101 5.61 -20.16 14.81
N GLY A 102 4.82 -20.19 15.88
CA GLY A 102 4.38 -19.00 16.62
C GLY A 102 3.46 -18.04 15.86
N HIS A 103 2.95 -18.41 14.68
CA HIS A 103 2.04 -17.58 13.87
C HIS A 103 0.68 -18.25 13.67
N ARG A 104 -0.32 -17.43 13.40
CA ARG A 104 -1.67 -17.83 13.02
C ARG A 104 -2.09 -17.12 11.74
N PHE A 105 -3.11 -17.66 11.09
CA PHE A 105 -3.75 -16.99 9.97
C PHE A 105 -4.99 -16.21 10.43
N ILE A 106 -5.20 -15.05 9.83
CA ILE A 106 -6.44 -14.28 9.92
C ILE A 106 -6.99 -14.19 8.49
N THR A 107 -8.24 -14.62 8.29
CA THR A 107 -8.89 -14.55 6.97
C THR A 107 -10.00 -13.51 7.01
N VAL A 108 -9.87 -12.49 6.19
CA VAL A 108 -10.73 -11.31 6.14
C VAL A 108 -11.52 -11.31 4.83
N PRO A 109 -12.85 -11.53 4.85
CA PRO A 109 -13.67 -11.43 3.65
C PRO A 109 -13.98 -9.96 3.33
N PHE A 110 -13.44 -9.48 2.21
CA PHE A 110 -13.76 -8.17 1.69
C PHE A 110 -14.92 -8.23 0.72
N ILE A 111 -15.94 -7.41 0.98
CA ILE A 111 -17.11 -7.30 0.12
C ILE A 111 -17.11 -5.94 -0.56
N MET A 112 -17.27 -5.95 -1.88
CA MET A 112 -17.48 -4.77 -2.70
C MET A 112 -18.73 -4.98 -3.57
N GLU A 113 -19.69 -4.08 -3.45
CA GLU A 113 -20.99 -4.19 -4.11
C GLU A 113 -21.53 -2.79 -4.41
N ASP A 114 -21.33 -2.32 -5.63
CA ASP A 114 -21.91 -1.08 -6.14
C ASP A 114 -23.01 -1.40 -7.14
N THR A 115 -24.26 -1.10 -6.77
CA THR A 115 -25.42 -1.27 -7.65
C THR A 115 -25.84 0.02 -8.35
N SER A 116 -25.09 1.11 -8.19
CA SER A 116 -25.45 2.44 -8.73
C SER A 116 -24.91 2.69 -10.14
N HIS A 117 -23.83 1.99 -10.55
CA HIS A 117 -23.19 2.14 -11.86
C HIS A 117 -23.31 0.86 -12.69
N HIS A 118 -23.67 1.01 -13.98
CA HIS A 118 -23.91 -0.10 -14.92
C HIS A 118 -23.32 0.16 -16.32
N ASP A 119 -22.30 1.01 -16.44
CA ASP A 119 -21.74 1.44 -17.73
C ASP A 119 -20.75 0.43 -18.36
N GLY A 120 -20.55 -0.73 -17.72
CA GLY A 120 -19.62 -1.77 -18.18
C GLY A 120 -18.15 -1.46 -17.93
N GLY A 121 -17.84 -0.31 -17.31
CA GLY A 121 -16.49 0.04 -16.84
C GLY A 121 -16.05 -0.80 -15.64
N TYR A 122 -14.79 -0.62 -15.23
CA TYR A 122 -14.27 -1.20 -13.99
C TYR A 122 -13.69 -0.13 -13.09
N SER A 123 -13.76 -0.37 -11.78
CA SER A 123 -13.04 0.43 -10.78
C SER A 123 -11.77 -0.31 -10.34
N VAL A 124 -10.72 0.45 -10.01
CA VAL A 124 -9.49 -0.12 -9.46
C VAL A 124 -9.74 -0.53 -8.00
N TYR A 125 -9.69 -1.84 -7.75
CA TYR A 125 -9.96 -2.48 -6.47
C TYR A 125 -8.94 -3.57 -6.17
N LYS A 126 -8.06 -3.34 -5.19
CA LYS A 126 -6.93 -4.22 -4.83
C LYS A 126 -7.01 -4.69 -3.37
N PRO A 127 -8.00 -5.51 -2.99
CA PRO A 127 -8.18 -5.95 -1.59
C PRO A 127 -6.98 -6.72 -1.04
N ASN A 128 -6.24 -7.43 -1.89
CA ASN A 128 -5.00 -8.12 -1.55
C ASN A 128 -3.84 -7.18 -1.17
N ARG A 129 -3.98 -5.86 -1.36
CA ARG A 129 -2.99 -4.86 -0.96
C ARG A 129 -3.35 -4.12 0.33
N PHE A 130 -4.50 -4.40 0.92
CA PHE A 130 -4.84 -3.87 2.23
C PHE A 130 -3.96 -4.51 3.30
N THR A 131 -3.50 -3.73 4.26
CA THR A 131 -2.56 -4.16 5.30
C THR A 131 -3.22 -4.20 6.67
N LEU A 132 -2.73 -5.10 7.52
CA LEU A 132 -3.02 -5.07 8.95
C LEU A 132 -1.88 -4.35 9.68
N GLN A 133 -2.21 -3.61 10.72
CA GLN A 133 -1.25 -3.08 11.67
C GLN A 133 -1.57 -3.54 13.09
N ASP A 134 -0.56 -3.94 13.86
CA ASP A 134 -0.71 -4.22 15.29
C ASP A 134 -0.61 -2.95 16.14
N GLU A 135 -0.73 -3.07 17.46
CA GLU A 135 -0.62 -1.95 18.41
C GLU A 135 0.79 -1.32 18.49
N THR A 136 1.77 -1.90 17.81
CA THR A 136 3.11 -1.30 17.67
C THR A 136 3.24 -0.51 16.37
N GLY A 137 2.25 -0.59 15.48
CA GLY A 137 2.30 -0.04 14.13
C GLY A 137 3.03 -0.94 13.14
N LYS A 138 3.34 -2.19 13.50
CA LYS A 138 3.96 -3.15 12.59
C LYS A 138 2.95 -3.56 11.53
N GLU A 139 3.31 -3.38 10.27
CA GLU A 139 2.50 -3.76 9.13
C GLU A 139 2.64 -5.25 8.77
N TYR A 140 1.53 -5.85 8.37
CA TYR A 140 1.41 -7.19 7.84
C TYR A 140 0.69 -7.14 6.49
N GLU A 141 1.38 -7.59 5.45
CA GLU A 141 0.80 -7.78 4.13
C GLU A 141 0.00 -9.08 4.05
N SER A 142 -0.87 -9.18 3.04
CA SER A 142 -1.55 -10.43 2.77
C SER A 142 -0.56 -11.49 2.28
N VAL A 143 -0.79 -12.75 2.68
CA VAL A 143 0.00 -13.87 2.18
C VAL A 143 -0.60 -14.48 0.92
N ASP A 144 -1.94 -14.48 0.82
CA ASP A 144 -2.68 -15.03 -0.31
C ASP A 144 -4.16 -14.60 -0.24
N TYR A 145 -4.95 -14.95 -1.25
CA TYR A 145 -6.39 -14.66 -1.30
C TYR A 145 -7.17 -15.67 -2.16
N VAL A 146 -8.49 -15.75 -1.91
CA VAL A 146 -9.43 -16.45 -2.80
C VAL A 146 -10.47 -15.48 -3.33
N ASN A 147 -10.56 -15.39 -4.65
CA ASN A 147 -11.68 -14.72 -5.32
C ASN A 147 -12.89 -15.65 -5.33
N ARG A 148 -14.02 -15.21 -4.78
CA ARG A 148 -15.28 -15.97 -4.77
C ARG A 148 -16.20 -15.62 -5.93
N ASN A 149 -15.90 -14.58 -6.70
CA ASN A 149 -16.70 -14.17 -7.84
C ASN A 149 -15.85 -13.54 -8.96
N GLU A 150 -15.42 -14.37 -9.91
CA GLU A 150 -14.66 -13.95 -11.09
C GLU A 150 -15.44 -13.03 -12.03
N LYS A 151 -16.77 -12.96 -11.92
CA LYS A 151 -17.54 -11.98 -12.70
C LYS A 151 -17.36 -10.57 -12.14
N ALA A 152 -17.27 -10.46 -10.82
CA ALA A 152 -17.15 -9.18 -10.10
C ALA A 152 -15.72 -8.68 -9.98
N TRP A 153 -14.73 -9.58 -9.89
CA TRP A 153 -13.34 -9.20 -9.71
C TRP A 153 -12.41 -10.00 -10.61
N LYS A 154 -11.62 -9.30 -11.43
CA LYS A 154 -10.72 -9.91 -12.42
C LYS A 154 -9.34 -9.27 -12.40
N ASN A 155 -8.38 -9.98 -12.99
CA ASN A 155 -7.03 -9.49 -13.24
C ASN A 155 -6.34 -8.96 -11.98
N THR A 156 -6.75 -9.43 -10.79
CA THR A 156 -6.22 -9.06 -9.46
C THR A 156 -6.42 -7.60 -9.03
N HIS A 157 -7.17 -6.80 -9.79
CA HIS A 157 -7.35 -5.38 -9.47
C HIS A 157 -8.62 -4.71 -10.03
N GLN A 158 -9.43 -5.41 -10.82
CA GLN A 158 -10.55 -4.79 -11.54
C GLN A 158 -11.86 -5.24 -10.92
N TYR A 159 -12.63 -4.30 -10.38
CA TYR A 159 -13.99 -4.54 -9.91
C TYR A 159 -15.00 -4.14 -10.99
N PHE A 160 -15.97 -5.03 -11.27
CA PHE A 160 -17.03 -4.83 -12.25
C PHE A 160 -18.39 -4.78 -11.58
N ALA A 161 -18.98 -3.59 -11.51
CA ALA A 161 -20.36 -3.40 -11.10
C ALA A 161 -21.35 -4.01 -12.13
N PRO A 162 -22.56 -4.45 -11.71
CA PRO A 162 -23.07 -4.46 -10.35
C PRO A 162 -22.80 -5.76 -9.58
N TYR A 163 -21.88 -6.60 -10.07
CA TYR A 163 -21.68 -7.90 -9.45
C TYR A 163 -21.06 -7.72 -8.05
N ARG A 164 -21.61 -8.44 -7.06
CA ARG A 164 -21.04 -8.49 -5.71
C ARG A 164 -19.69 -9.21 -5.73
N SER A 165 -18.62 -8.49 -5.44
CA SER A 165 -17.31 -9.08 -5.21
C SER A 165 -17.20 -9.58 -3.79
N GLN A 166 -16.58 -10.75 -3.64
CA GLN A 166 -16.10 -11.25 -2.36
C GLN A 166 -14.70 -11.82 -2.56
N VAL A 167 -13.75 -11.25 -1.85
CA VAL A 167 -12.35 -11.69 -1.86
C VAL A 167 -11.94 -12.01 -0.44
N ASP A 168 -11.68 -13.29 -0.18
CA ASP A 168 -11.21 -13.76 1.13
C ASP A 168 -9.69 -13.60 1.17
N VAL A 169 -9.20 -12.59 1.87
CA VAL A 169 -7.76 -12.29 1.96
C VAL A 169 -7.19 -12.86 3.25
N VAL A 170 -6.05 -13.53 3.14
CA VAL A 170 -5.40 -14.19 4.27
C VAL A 170 -4.15 -13.42 4.69
N TYR A 171 -4.00 -13.21 5.99
CA TYR A 171 -2.83 -12.62 6.64
C TYR A 171 -2.20 -13.64 7.57
N GLN A 172 -0.88 -13.58 7.72
CA GLN A 172 -0.16 -14.38 8.71
C GLN A 172 0.44 -13.46 9.77
N VAL A 173 0.04 -13.64 11.02
CA VAL A 173 0.40 -12.76 12.15
C VAL A 173 0.88 -13.58 13.35
N PRO A 174 1.67 -13.00 14.27
CA PRO A 174 2.09 -13.67 15.50
C PRO A 174 0.89 -14.04 16.39
N ILE A 175 0.96 -15.20 17.04
CA ILE A 175 -0.13 -15.68 17.92
C ILE A 175 -0.28 -14.86 19.20
N ASN A 176 0.77 -14.17 19.63
CA ASN A 176 0.77 -13.33 20.83
C ASN A 176 0.10 -11.94 20.62
N LYS A 177 -0.27 -11.60 19.39
CA LYS A 177 -0.95 -10.34 19.05
C LYS A 177 -2.44 -10.58 18.85
N LYS A 178 -3.30 -9.84 19.55
CA LYS A 178 -4.75 -10.06 19.58
C LYS A 178 -5.59 -9.00 18.88
N THR A 179 -5.05 -7.81 18.69
CA THR A 179 -5.80 -6.68 18.11
C THR A 179 -5.01 -6.08 16.98
N PHE A 180 -5.71 -5.84 15.87
CA PHE A 180 -5.16 -5.26 14.66
C PHE A 180 -6.09 -4.19 14.12
N VAL A 181 -5.54 -3.29 13.32
CA VAL A 181 -6.31 -2.35 12.49
C VAL A 181 -5.97 -2.64 11.04
N LEU A 182 -7.00 -2.95 10.24
CA LEU A 182 -6.88 -3.03 8.80
C LEU A 182 -7.06 -1.64 8.18
N PHE A 183 -6.19 -1.30 7.24
CA PHE A 183 -6.31 -0.12 6.40
C PHE A 183 -6.79 -0.49 5.00
N ALA A 184 -7.99 -0.02 4.63
CA ALA A 184 -8.56 -0.24 3.31
C ALA A 184 -8.81 1.09 2.60
N SER A 185 -8.12 1.30 1.47
CA SER A 185 -8.26 2.48 0.62
C SER A 185 -8.18 2.06 -0.85
N SER A 186 -9.11 2.53 -1.67
CA SER A 186 -9.19 2.13 -3.07
C SER A 186 -9.98 3.14 -3.89
N ASP A 187 -9.65 3.30 -5.17
CA ASP A 187 -10.42 4.18 -6.06
C ASP A 187 -11.87 3.69 -6.27
N ALA A 188 -12.13 2.41 -6.00
CA ALA A 188 -13.46 1.80 -6.06
C ALA A 188 -14.43 2.28 -4.97
N PHE A 189 -13.97 2.93 -3.90
CA PHE A 189 -14.84 3.49 -2.86
C PHE A 189 -14.24 4.77 -2.28
N ALA A 190 -15.06 5.81 -2.08
CA ALA A 190 -14.57 7.16 -1.86
C ALA A 190 -13.83 7.41 -0.53
N LYS A 191 -14.08 6.60 0.51
CA LYS A 191 -13.59 6.85 1.87
C LYS A 191 -12.59 5.78 2.29
N THR A 192 -11.47 6.16 2.91
CA THR A 192 -10.58 5.20 3.57
C THR A 192 -11.28 4.59 4.79
N HIS A 193 -11.28 3.26 4.88
CA HIS A 193 -11.81 2.50 6.00
C HIS A 193 -10.68 2.03 6.92
N THR A 194 -10.94 2.11 8.23
CA THR A 194 -10.17 1.42 9.27
C THR A 194 -11.06 0.39 9.94
N VAL A 195 -10.58 -0.86 10.01
CA VAL A 195 -11.35 -1.99 10.52
C VAL A 195 -10.63 -2.58 11.71
N LYS A 196 -11.23 -2.47 12.90
CA LYS A 196 -10.68 -3.07 14.11
C LYS A 196 -10.94 -4.57 14.08
N ILE A 197 -9.87 -5.36 14.10
CA ILE A 197 -9.91 -6.82 14.11
C ILE A 197 -9.43 -7.30 15.47
N GLU A 198 -10.25 -8.12 16.12
CA GLU A 198 -9.92 -8.79 17.37
C GLU A 198 -9.98 -10.30 17.16
N VAL A 199 -8.98 -11.00 17.69
CA VAL A 199 -8.78 -12.43 17.52
C VAL A 199 -8.31 -13.03 18.84
N ASP A 200 -8.99 -14.10 19.27
CA ASP A 200 -8.88 -14.70 20.60
C ASP A 200 -7.50 -15.31 20.92
#